data_AF-A0A842L8Z7-F1
#
_entry.id   AF-A0A842L8Z7-F1
#
_cell.length_a   1.000
_cell.length_b   1.000
_cell.length_c   1.000
_cell.angle_alpha   90.00
_cell.angle_beta   90.00
_cell.angle_gamma   90.00
#
_symmetry.space_group_name_H-M   'P 1'
#
loop_
_entity.id
_entity.type
_entity.pdbx_description
1 polymer ?
#
loop_
_entity_poly.entity_id
_entity_poly.type
_entity_poly.pdbx_seq_one_letter_code
_entity_poly.pdbx_strand_id
1 'polypeptide(L)'
;MIKLVVFDLDNVIIDAEAIDEIGKLMGVEEKIMELTKRAMEGEMDFKESIEERVKLLKGARVDDIKKLAHKLPLMKGAKETIQQLKEKGYKIATITGSFDIIADIIGKKLNLDYIICNKLHHKRGILTGEVSGPLVKKTKYEILQRLLEDEGFSFDECVAVGDGANDISMIESAKLGIAFNAKPIVKEKADAIIEKKDLKEILPLIEELEETDEVNLEEVLDKKKEYEDKLSIILKERDELNKEAKEKKELRDELNKKVKENLELAIEFRDKRNEINKIVEENKRLRDETNKKIRKLKWSSTGRKRLKLENKIKEIDKIIETQVLDMKKENELVNRVNDLRRELAKIQEDEKTQKKAIKLKKLSEKYHENVVKLSKEAQEYHEKMLEQFQKTDKIRAKADEAHKEFMKFRKLASKKHEKSKKILKRIKQANIEIKRIKSRMDSVNAAKSRKRRIVEKKRAEEIYKLFKDGKKLTKDELLLLQRYRII
;
A
#
# COMPACT_ATOMS: atom_id res chain seq x y z
N MET A 1 -30.24 -11.89 -11.03
CA MET A 1 -31.61 -12.42 -10.84
C MET A 1 -31.61 -13.28 -9.59
N ILE A 2 -32.46 -12.93 -8.64
CA ILE A 2 -32.68 -13.71 -7.42
C ILE A 2 -33.29 -15.06 -7.80
N LYS A 3 -32.95 -16.11 -7.05
CA LYS A 3 -33.46 -17.48 -7.24
C LYS A 3 -34.09 -18.04 -5.98
N LEU A 4 -33.63 -17.59 -4.81
CA LEU A 4 -34.07 -18.07 -3.50
C LEU A 4 -34.45 -16.87 -2.62
N VAL A 5 -35.61 -16.96 -1.97
CA VAL A 5 -36.00 -16.06 -0.88
C VAL A 5 -36.14 -16.90 0.39
N VAL A 6 -35.39 -16.52 1.42
CA VAL A 6 -35.32 -17.24 2.69
C VAL A 6 -35.90 -16.38 3.79
N PHE A 7 -36.76 -16.97 4.60
CA PHE A 7 -37.45 -16.31 5.69
C PHE A 7 -37.14 -17.00 7.03
N ASP A 8 -37.06 -16.24 8.12
CA ASP A 8 -37.39 -16.83 9.42
C ASP A 8 -38.89 -17.19 9.49
N LEU A 9 -39.25 -18.01 10.46
CA LEU A 9 -40.61 -18.39 10.75
C LEU A 9 -41.23 -17.44 11.78
N ASP A 10 -40.73 -17.48 13.01
CA ASP A 10 -41.22 -16.71 14.15
C ASP A 10 -41.09 -15.20 13.86
N ASN A 11 -42.11 -14.41 14.21
CA ASN A 11 -42.23 -12.96 13.93
C ASN A 11 -42.06 -12.49 12.46
N VAL A 12 -41.88 -13.39 11.49
CA VAL A 12 -41.70 -13.06 10.06
C VAL A 12 -42.79 -13.69 9.21
N ILE A 13 -42.89 -15.03 9.16
CA ILE A 13 -43.99 -15.72 8.46
C ILE A 13 -45.21 -15.85 9.36
N ILE A 14 -45.00 -16.09 10.65
CA ILE A 14 -46.06 -16.11 11.67
C ILE A 14 -45.94 -14.86 12.55
N ASP A 15 -47.07 -14.34 13.02
CA ASP A 15 -47.10 -13.22 13.97
C ASP A 15 -47.17 -13.75 15.41
N ALA A 16 -46.22 -14.62 15.76
CA ALA A 16 -46.08 -15.25 17.06
C ALA A 16 -44.68 -15.87 17.21
N GLU A 17 -44.33 -16.19 18.45
CA GLU A 17 -43.19 -17.04 18.83
C GLU A 17 -43.70 -18.45 19.13
N ALA A 18 -43.29 -19.43 18.34
CA ALA A 18 -43.81 -20.80 18.44
C ALA A 18 -43.59 -21.43 19.83
N ILE A 19 -42.44 -21.17 20.45
CA ILE A 19 -42.10 -21.75 21.75
C ILE A 19 -42.96 -21.16 22.88
N ASP A 20 -43.29 -19.87 22.80
CA ASP A 20 -44.12 -19.17 23.78
C ASP A 20 -45.58 -19.65 23.69
N GLU A 21 -46.07 -19.87 22.47
CA GLU A 21 -47.42 -20.40 22.24
C GLU A 21 -47.58 -21.85 22.73
N ILE A 22 -46.54 -22.69 22.60
CA ILE A 22 -46.53 -24.02 23.24
C ILE A 22 -46.42 -23.87 24.77
N GLY A 23 -45.65 -22.90 25.25
CA GLY A 23 -45.54 -22.57 26.67
C GLY A 23 -46.87 -22.21 27.33
N LYS A 24 -47.67 -21.38 26.65
CA LYS A 24 -49.04 -21.02 27.06
C LYS A 24 -49.95 -22.25 27.15
N LEU A 25 -49.88 -23.13 26.15
CA LEU A 25 -50.64 -24.39 26.15
C LEU A 25 -50.30 -25.26 27.37
N MET A 26 -49.05 -25.21 27.84
CA MET A 26 -48.55 -25.98 28.98
C MET A 26 -48.60 -25.23 30.32
N GLY A 27 -49.00 -23.95 30.34
CA GLY A 27 -48.99 -23.12 31.55
C GLY A 27 -47.59 -22.81 32.10
N VAL A 28 -46.56 -22.79 31.25
CA VAL A 28 -45.16 -22.53 31.63
C VAL A 28 -44.57 -21.29 30.98
N GLU A 29 -45.41 -20.41 30.44
CA GLU A 29 -45.02 -19.17 29.74
C GLU A 29 -44.05 -18.31 30.56
N GLU A 30 -44.35 -18.08 31.85
CA GLU A 30 -43.51 -17.24 32.73
C GLU A 30 -42.07 -17.76 32.82
N LYS A 31 -41.89 -19.08 32.90
CA LYS A 31 -40.57 -19.72 32.97
C LYS A 31 -39.82 -19.63 31.65
N ILE A 32 -40.53 -19.75 30.52
CA ILE A 32 -39.93 -19.60 29.19
C ILE A 32 -39.47 -18.15 28.98
N MET A 33 -40.27 -17.18 29.42
CA MET A 33 -39.93 -15.76 29.35
C MET A 33 -38.69 -15.44 30.21
N GLU A 34 -38.60 -15.99 31.43
CA GLU A 34 -37.43 -15.84 32.30
C GLU A 34 -36.15 -16.37 31.64
N LEU A 35 -36.19 -17.59 31.08
CA LEU A 35 -35.05 -18.19 30.37
C LEU A 35 -34.67 -17.39 29.11
N THR A 36 -35.65 -16.88 28.38
CA THR A 36 -35.41 -16.07 27.17
C THR A 36 -34.74 -14.75 27.54
N LYS A 37 -35.17 -14.10 28.62
CA LYS A 37 -34.55 -12.87 29.12
C LYS A 37 -33.09 -13.08 29.49
N ARG A 38 -32.78 -14.14 30.25
CA ARG A 38 -31.41 -14.47 30.66
C ARG A 38 -30.49 -14.76 29.45
N ALA A 39 -31.01 -15.43 28.43
CA ALA A 39 -30.27 -15.65 27.18
C ALA A 39 -30.01 -14.35 26.42
N MET A 40 -30.98 -13.42 26.40
CA MET A 40 -30.79 -12.10 25.78
C MET A 40 -29.81 -11.19 26.55
N GLU A 41 -29.69 -11.38 27.87
CA GLU A 41 -28.70 -10.70 28.73
C GLU A 41 -27.29 -11.32 28.63
N GLY A 42 -27.14 -12.39 27.84
CA GLY A 42 -25.85 -13.07 27.61
C GLY A 42 -25.42 -14.02 28.73
N GLU A 43 -26.31 -14.34 29.67
CA GLU A 43 -26.03 -15.28 30.75
C GLU A 43 -26.02 -16.75 30.28
N MET A 44 -26.56 -17.02 29.10
CA MET A 44 -26.77 -18.36 28.57
C MET A 44 -26.55 -18.37 27.05
N ASP A 45 -25.85 -19.38 26.54
CA ASP A 45 -25.67 -19.53 25.09
C ASP A 45 -26.99 -19.96 24.40
N PHE A 46 -27.10 -19.75 23.09
CA PHE A 46 -28.33 -20.05 22.35
C PHE A 46 -28.75 -21.53 22.46
N LYS A 47 -27.76 -22.44 22.48
CA LYS A 47 -27.99 -23.88 22.53
C LYS A 47 -28.53 -24.29 23.90
N GLU A 48 -27.91 -23.81 24.96
CA GLU A 48 -28.35 -24.04 26.33
C GLU A 48 -29.75 -23.43 26.55
N SER A 49 -30.00 -22.22 26.03
CA SER A 49 -31.30 -21.56 26.10
C SER A 49 -32.41 -22.34 25.42
N ILE A 50 -32.17 -22.89 24.22
CA ILE A 50 -33.20 -23.68 23.54
C ILE A 50 -33.42 -25.04 24.22
N GLU A 51 -32.35 -25.69 24.71
CA GLU A 51 -32.46 -26.96 25.44
C GLU A 51 -33.25 -26.80 26.75
N GLU A 52 -32.97 -25.77 27.56
CA GLU A 52 -33.69 -25.50 28.81
C GLU A 52 -35.16 -25.14 28.58
N ARG A 53 -35.46 -24.31 27.58
CA ARG A 53 -36.86 -23.97 27.26
C ARG A 53 -37.64 -25.18 26.75
N VAL A 54 -37.02 -26.05 25.95
CA VAL A 54 -37.68 -27.28 25.46
C VAL A 54 -37.92 -28.29 26.59
N LYS A 55 -37.05 -28.37 27.60
CA LYS A 55 -37.28 -29.22 28.79
C LYS A 55 -38.59 -28.88 29.50
N LEU A 56 -38.96 -27.59 29.55
CA LEU A 56 -40.22 -27.14 30.16
C LEU A 56 -41.46 -27.64 29.39
N LEU A 57 -41.31 -28.00 28.12
CA LEU A 57 -42.39 -28.51 27.27
C LEU A 57 -42.58 -30.04 27.39
N LYS A 58 -41.77 -30.70 28.21
CA LYS A 58 -41.88 -32.15 28.45
C LYS A 58 -43.28 -32.51 28.94
N GLY A 59 -43.88 -33.52 28.31
CA GLY A 59 -45.25 -33.94 28.61
C GLY A 59 -46.32 -33.34 27.69
N ALA A 60 -45.99 -32.34 26.87
CA ALA A 60 -46.92 -31.80 25.89
C ALA A 60 -47.33 -32.86 24.85
N ARG A 61 -48.62 -32.90 24.49
CA ARG A 61 -49.13 -33.79 23.45
C ARG A 61 -48.89 -33.19 22.07
N VAL A 62 -48.28 -33.98 21.18
CA VAL A 62 -47.98 -33.57 19.80
C VAL A 62 -49.25 -33.12 19.06
N ASP A 63 -50.38 -33.79 19.27
CA ASP A 63 -51.64 -33.43 18.61
C ASP A 63 -52.18 -32.07 19.02
N ASP A 64 -51.93 -31.64 20.27
CA ASP A 64 -52.37 -30.32 20.73
C ASP A 64 -51.48 -29.22 20.16
N ILE A 65 -50.17 -29.49 20.00
CA ILE A 65 -49.23 -28.61 19.27
C ILE A 65 -49.61 -28.51 17.78
N LYS A 66 -50.03 -29.60 17.14
CA LYS A 66 -50.52 -29.55 15.75
C LYS A 66 -51.79 -28.69 15.62
N LYS A 67 -52.74 -28.83 16.55
CA LYS A 67 -53.95 -27.99 16.58
C LYS A 67 -53.59 -26.51 16.78
N LEU A 68 -52.61 -26.23 17.63
CA LEU A 68 -52.06 -24.88 17.82
C LEU A 68 -51.47 -24.35 16.51
N ALA A 69 -50.60 -25.13 15.84
CA ALA A 69 -49.97 -24.75 14.58
C ALA A 69 -50.98 -24.35 13.48
N HIS A 70 -52.14 -25.02 13.41
CA HIS A 70 -53.19 -24.66 12.47
C HIS A 70 -53.87 -23.32 12.78
N LYS A 71 -53.88 -22.90 14.05
CA LYS A 71 -54.51 -21.67 14.54
C LYS A 71 -53.55 -20.48 14.60
N LEU A 72 -52.23 -20.71 14.53
CA LEU A 72 -51.26 -19.63 14.59
C LEU A 72 -51.53 -18.58 13.50
N PRO A 73 -51.54 -17.28 13.87
CA PRO A 73 -51.74 -16.22 12.91
C PRO A 73 -50.54 -16.15 11.95
N LEU A 74 -50.83 -16.13 10.66
CA LEU A 74 -49.81 -15.78 9.67
C LEU A 74 -49.57 -14.27 9.74
N MET A 75 -48.33 -13.85 9.52
CA MET A 75 -48.01 -12.45 9.33
C MET A 75 -48.87 -11.88 8.21
N LYS A 76 -49.34 -10.64 8.40
CA LYS A 76 -50.18 -9.99 7.41
C LYS A 76 -49.45 -9.98 6.06
N GLY A 77 -50.15 -10.43 5.00
CA GLY A 77 -49.59 -10.50 3.66
C GLY A 77 -48.65 -11.68 3.38
N ALA A 78 -48.32 -12.53 4.36
CA ALA A 78 -47.37 -13.62 4.16
C ALA A 78 -47.78 -14.60 3.06
N LYS A 79 -49.07 -14.99 3.04
CA LYS A 79 -49.60 -15.92 2.04
C LYS A 79 -49.50 -15.32 0.63
N GLU A 80 -49.92 -14.07 0.47
CA GLU A 80 -49.90 -13.37 -0.81
C GLU A 80 -48.47 -13.14 -1.30
N THR A 81 -47.57 -12.70 -0.41
CA THR A 81 -46.16 -12.48 -0.73
C THR A 81 -45.50 -13.77 -1.20
N ILE A 82 -45.63 -14.86 -0.46
CA ILE A 82 -45.02 -16.15 -0.83
C ILE A 82 -45.61 -16.66 -2.15
N GLN A 83 -46.92 -16.54 -2.34
CA GLN A 83 -47.57 -16.92 -3.58
C GLN A 83 -47.02 -16.12 -4.78
N GLN A 84 -46.94 -14.80 -4.68
CA GLN A 84 -46.42 -13.94 -5.74
C GLN A 84 -44.94 -14.23 -6.05
N LEU A 85 -44.13 -14.47 -5.03
CA LEU A 85 -42.73 -14.84 -5.23
C LEU A 85 -42.60 -16.19 -5.95
N LYS A 86 -43.42 -17.18 -5.58
CA LYS A 86 -43.46 -18.46 -6.30
C LYS A 86 -43.94 -18.32 -7.75
N GLU A 87 -44.95 -17.48 -8.00
CA GLU A 87 -45.46 -17.20 -9.36
C GLU A 87 -44.38 -16.56 -10.25
N LYS A 88 -43.51 -15.74 -9.67
CA LYS A 88 -42.31 -15.19 -10.35
C LYS A 88 -41.19 -16.21 -10.56
N GLY A 89 -41.30 -17.39 -9.95
CA GLY A 89 -40.38 -18.51 -10.12
C GLY A 89 -39.26 -18.57 -9.08
N TYR A 90 -39.37 -17.82 -7.98
CA TYR A 90 -38.45 -17.94 -6.85
C TYR A 90 -38.72 -19.22 -6.08
N LYS A 91 -37.65 -19.87 -5.62
CA LYS A 91 -37.74 -20.89 -4.58
C LYS A 91 -37.88 -20.20 -3.23
N ILE A 92 -38.68 -20.78 -2.35
CA ILE A 92 -38.93 -20.23 -1.01
C ILE A 92 -38.45 -21.22 0.05
N ALA A 93 -37.60 -20.74 0.95
CA ALA A 93 -37.13 -21.52 2.09
C ALA A 93 -37.48 -20.84 3.41
N THR A 94 -37.65 -21.65 4.44
CA THR A 94 -37.62 -21.22 5.83
C THR A 94 -36.42 -21.83 6.54
N ILE A 95 -35.63 -20.99 7.22
CA ILE A 95 -34.56 -21.41 8.13
C ILE A 95 -34.90 -20.84 9.50
N THR A 96 -35.31 -21.71 10.43
CA THR A 96 -35.87 -21.25 11.72
C THR A 96 -35.42 -22.06 12.92
N GLY A 97 -35.17 -21.39 14.05
CA GLY A 97 -34.90 -22.05 15.33
C GLY A 97 -36.11 -22.79 15.90
N SER A 98 -37.30 -22.59 15.32
CA SER A 98 -38.56 -23.25 15.65
C SER A 98 -38.54 -24.76 15.35
N PHE A 99 -39.70 -25.40 15.52
CA PHE A 99 -39.81 -26.85 15.61
C PHE A 99 -40.58 -27.46 14.43
N ASP A 100 -40.13 -28.65 14.01
CA ASP A 100 -40.68 -29.46 12.91
C ASP A 100 -42.20 -29.59 12.92
N ILE A 101 -42.80 -29.87 14.09
CA ILE A 101 -44.27 -30.02 14.22
C ILE A 101 -45.02 -28.76 13.74
N ILE A 102 -44.50 -27.56 13.99
CA ILE A 102 -45.11 -26.29 13.58
C ILE A 102 -44.65 -25.89 12.18
N ALA A 103 -43.33 -25.90 11.95
CA ALA A 103 -42.72 -25.48 10.70
C ALA A 103 -43.23 -26.28 9.50
N ASP A 104 -43.44 -27.59 9.65
CA ASP A 104 -43.98 -28.44 8.58
C ASP A 104 -45.43 -28.09 8.24
N ILE A 105 -46.26 -27.75 9.23
CA ILE A 105 -47.67 -27.40 9.02
C ILE A 105 -47.77 -26.05 8.32
N ILE A 106 -47.03 -25.05 8.81
CA ILE A 106 -46.99 -23.72 8.20
C ILE A 106 -46.40 -23.80 6.79
N GLY A 107 -45.30 -24.55 6.63
CA GLY A 107 -44.64 -24.70 5.34
C GLY A 107 -45.52 -25.39 4.30
N LYS A 108 -46.29 -26.42 4.68
CA LYS A 108 -47.31 -27.02 3.79
C LYS A 108 -48.44 -26.06 3.46
N LYS A 109 -48.92 -25.28 4.44
CA LYS A 109 -49.99 -24.28 4.26
C LYS A 109 -49.60 -23.19 3.24
N LEU A 110 -48.31 -22.85 3.19
CA LEU A 110 -47.75 -21.82 2.31
C LEU A 110 -47.04 -22.39 1.08
N ASN A 111 -46.98 -23.71 0.93
CA ASN A 111 -46.30 -24.41 -0.15
C ASN A 111 -44.82 -24.01 -0.27
N LEU A 112 -44.08 -24.01 0.84
CA LEU A 112 -42.64 -23.71 0.84
C LEU A 112 -41.84 -24.84 0.16
N ASP A 113 -40.75 -24.49 -0.52
CA ASP A 113 -39.89 -25.46 -1.21
C ASP A 113 -38.91 -26.14 -0.23
N TYR A 114 -38.45 -25.41 0.79
CA TYR A 114 -37.56 -25.94 1.82
C TYR A 114 -37.98 -25.49 3.22
N ILE A 115 -37.91 -26.42 4.17
CA ILE A 115 -38.20 -26.18 5.58
C ILE A 115 -37.02 -26.75 6.38
N ILE A 116 -36.25 -25.87 7.00
CA ILE A 116 -35.09 -26.24 7.81
C ILE A 116 -35.31 -25.71 9.22
N CYS A 117 -35.50 -26.62 10.17
CA CYS A 117 -35.88 -26.32 11.53
C CYS A 117 -35.25 -27.29 12.53
N ASN A 118 -35.44 -27.01 13.82
CA ASN A 118 -35.13 -27.95 14.87
C ASN A 118 -36.26 -28.98 15.02
N LYS A 119 -35.97 -30.09 15.69
CA LYS A 119 -36.84 -31.24 15.87
C LYS A 119 -37.11 -31.49 17.33
N LEU A 120 -38.40 -31.53 17.69
CA LEU A 120 -38.83 -31.92 19.03
C LEU A 120 -38.95 -33.43 19.12
N HIS A 121 -38.23 -34.03 20.06
CA HIS A 121 -38.33 -35.46 20.30
C HIS A 121 -39.61 -35.80 21.06
N HIS A 122 -40.28 -36.87 20.64
CA HIS A 122 -41.49 -37.35 21.28
C HIS A 122 -41.53 -38.88 21.33
N LYS A 123 -42.17 -39.43 22.37
CA LYS A 123 -42.42 -40.86 22.52
C LYS A 123 -43.91 -41.07 22.72
N ARG A 124 -44.53 -41.92 21.87
CA ARG A 124 -45.99 -42.17 21.88
C ARG A 124 -46.85 -40.90 21.83
N GLY A 125 -46.43 -39.92 21.01
CA GLY A 125 -47.15 -38.66 20.83
C GLY A 125 -46.98 -37.64 21.97
N ILE A 126 -46.04 -37.85 22.88
CA ILE A 126 -45.76 -36.96 24.02
C ILE A 126 -44.32 -36.46 23.93
N LEU A 127 -44.09 -35.16 24.07
CA LEU A 127 -42.75 -34.56 24.02
C LEU A 127 -41.85 -35.06 25.17
N THR A 128 -40.62 -35.42 24.84
CA THR A 128 -39.62 -35.89 25.83
C THR A 128 -38.89 -34.75 26.54
N GLY A 129 -38.96 -33.53 25.99
CA GLY A 129 -38.18 -32.37 26.45
C GLY A 129 -36.77 -32.31 25.85
N GLU A 130 -36.50 -33.07 24.79
CA GLU A 130 -35.23 -33.05 24.06
C GLU A 130 -35.42 -32.41 22.68
N VAL A 131 -34.40 -31.66 22.24
CA VAL A 131 -34.35 -31.01 20.92
C VAL A 131 -33.10 -31.45 20.17
N SER A 132 -33.23 -31.69 18.87
CA SER A 132 -32.09 -31.86 17.97
C SER A 132 -32.32 -31.06 16.69
N GLY A 133 -31.28 -30.85 15.88
CA GLY A 133 -31.45 -30.14 14.63
C GLY A 133 -30.19 -29.41 14.20
N PRO A 134 -30.19 -28.89 12.96
CA PRO A 134 -29.04 -28.18 12.43
C PRO A 134 -28.79 -26.88 13.20
N LEU A 135 -29.84 -26.16 13.64
CA LEU A 135 -29.71 -24.88 14.33
C LEU A 135 -29.37 -24.98 15.82
N VAL A 136 -29.33 -26.19 16.38
CA VAL A 136 -28.78 -26.44 17.72
C VAL A 136 -27.24 -26.35 17.71
N LYS A 137 -26.61 -26.60 16.56
CA LYS A 137 -25.14 -26.69 16.43
C LYS A 137 -24.52 -25.73 15.43
N LYS A 138 -25.31 -25.27 14.46
CA LYS A 138 -24.86 -24.45 13.33
C LYS A 138 -25.62 -23.14 13.29
N THR A 139 -25.00 -22.14 12.69
CA THR A 139 -25.61 -20.84 12.42
C THR A 139 -26.58 -20.89 11.24
N LYS A 140 -27.49 -19.91 11.14
CA LYS A 140 -28.34 -19.78 9.95
C LYS A 140 -27.51 -19.56 8.67
N TYR A 141 -26.35 -18.90 8.77
CA TYR A 141 -25.37 -18.79 7.68
C TYR A 141 -24.94 -20.15 7.12
N GLU A 142 -24.45 -21.06 7.97
CA GLU A 142 -23.94 -22.37 7.51
C GLU A 142 -25.03 -23.23 6.86
N ILE A 143 -26.26 -23.08 7.32
CA ILE A 143 -27.42 -23.76 6.75
C ILE A 143 -27.79 -23.17 5.40
N LEU A 144 -27.84 -21.84 5.31
CA LEU A 144 -28.10 -21.15 4.04
C LEU A 144 -27.02 -21.50 3.01
N GLN A 145 -25.75 -21.48 3.42
CA GLN A 145 -24.63 -21.87 2.57
C GLN A 145 -24.83 -23.26 1.98
N ARG A 146 -25.15 -24.25 2.82
CA ARG A 146 -25.38 -25.62 2.37
C ARG A 146 -26.56 -25.73 1.40
N LEU A 147 -27.66 -25.03 1.71
CA LEU A 147 -28.84 -25.02 0.83
C LEU A 147 -28.51 -24.42 -0.54
N LEU A 148 -27.73 -23.34 -0.59
CA LEU A 148 -27.29 -22.73 -1.83
C LEU A 148 -26.36 -23.66 -2.61
N GLU A 149 -25.43 -24.34 -1.94
CA GLU A 149 -24.53 -25.33 -2.56
C GLU A 149 -25.30 -26.51 -3.16
N ASP A 150 -26.27 -27.07 -2.42
CA ASP A 150 -27.11 -28.19 -2.86
C ASP A 150 -27.94 -27.82 -4.12
N GLU A 151 -28.33 -26.56 -4.25
CA GLU A 151 -29.11 -26.03 -5.38
C GLU A 151 -28.26 -25.44 -6.52
N GLY A 152 -26.95 -25.34 -6.34
CA GLY A 152 -26.05 -24.67 -7.28
C GLY A 152 -26.32 -23.17 -7.42
N PHE A 153 -26.79 -22.54 -6.34
CA PHE A 153 -27.01 -21.09 -6.22
C PHE A 153 -25.85 -20.42 -5.49
N SER A 154 -25.78 -19.11 -5.58
CA SER A 154 -24.85 -18.30 -4.79
C SER A 154 -25.60 -17.34 -3.86
N PHE A 155 -24.90 -16.82 -2.86
CA PHE A 155 -25.44 -15.82 -1.94
C PHE A 155 -25.97 -14.56 -2.66
N ASP A 156 -25.33 -14.18 -3.78
CA ASP A 156 -25.75 -13.12 -4.69
C ASP A 156 -27.10 -13.40 -5.40
N GLU A 157 -27.64 -14.60 -5.29
CA GLU A 157 -28.93 -15.00 -5.87
C GLU A 157 -29.97 -15.25 -4.77
N CYS A 158 -29.69 -14.82 -3.54
CA CYS A 158 -30.51 -15.03 -2.37
C CYS A 158 -30.99 -13.70 -1.77
N VAL A 159 -32.23 -13.67 -1.31
CA VAL A 159 -32.77 -12.66 -0.41
C VAL A 159 -33.04 -13.32 0.95
N ALA A 160 -32.68 -12.66 2.03
CA ALA A 160 -32.90 -13.16 3.39
C ALA A 160 -33.76 -12.18 4.19
N VAL A 161 -34.77 -12.68 4.91
CA VAL A 161 -35.70 -11.89 5.72
C VAL A 161 -35.71 -12.43 7.15
N GLY A 162 -35.45 -11.57 8.13
CA GLY A 162 -35.40 -11.95 9.54
C GLY A 162 -35.71 -10.78 10.48
N ASP A 163 -35.98 -11.08 11.75
CA ASP A 163 -36.32 -10.11 12.79
C ASP A 163 -35.34 -10.13 13.98
N GLY A 164 -34.65 -11.26 14.19
CA GLY A 164 -33.90 -11.58 15.38
C GLY A 164 -32.37 -11.57 15.20
N ALA A 165 -31.64 -11.53 16.31
CA ALA A 165 -30.17 -11.52 16.29
C ALA A 165 -29.58 -12.82 15.69
N ASN A 166 -30.30 -13.93 15.81
CA ASN A 166 -30.01 -15.23 15.17
C ASN A 166 -30.04 -15.16 13.62
N ASP A 167 -30.74 -14.18 13.05
CA ASP A 167 -30.85 -13.97 11.60
C ASP A 167 -29.71 -13.16 11.00
N ILE A 168 -28.98 -12.39 11.81
CA ILE A 168 -27.93 -11.47 11.34
C ILE A 168 -26.96 -12.19 10.40
N SER A 169 -26.51 -13.38 10.80
CA SER A 169 -25.57 -14.19 9.99
C SER A 169 -26.11 -14.58 8.61
N MET A 170 -27.43 -14.77 8.48
CA MET A 170 -28.10 -15.08 7.22
C MET A 170 -28.34 -13.80 6.41
N ILE A 171 -28.81 -12.74 7.08
CA ILE A 171 -29.12 -11.42 6.51
C ILE A 171 -27.86 -10.79 5.89
N GLU A 172 -26.75 -10.70 6.64
CA GLU A 172 -25.49 -10.10 6.16
C GLU A 172 -24.87 -10.87 4.98
N SER A 173 -25.26 -12.14 4.79
CA SER A 173 -24.69 -12.98 3.75
C SER A 173 -25.41 -12.93 2.42
N ALA A 174 -26.69 -12.53 2.38
CA ALA A 174 -27.51 -12.54 1.17
C ALA A 174 -27.23 -11.33 0.24
N LYS A 175 -27.69 -11.37 -1.03
CA LYS A 175 -27.63 -10.18 -1.93
C LYS A 175 -28.42 -9.01 -1.34
N LEU A 176 -29.54 -9.34 -0.69
CA LEU A 176 -30.38 -8.40 0.04
C LEU A 176 -30.83 -9.07 1.34
N GLY A 177 -30.32 -8.54 2.45
CA GLY A 177 -30.78 -8.83 3.79
C GLY A 177 -31.85 -7.82 4.24
N ILE A 178 -33.02 -8.29 4.62
CA ILE A 178 -34.15 -7.47 5.06
C ILE A 178 -34.42 -7.70 6.55
N ALA A 179 -34.32 -6.63 7.33
CA ALA A 179 -34.79 -6.58 8.71
C ALA A 179 -36.31 -6.32 8.71
N PHE A 180 -37.11 -7.34 9.04
CA PHE A 180 -38.56 -7.24 9.08
C PHE A 180 -39.07 -7.12 10.52
N ASN A 181 -39.66 -5.97 10.86
CA ASN A 181 -40.10 -5.60 12.21
C ASN A 181 -39.05 -5.98 13.29
N ALA A 182 -37.79 -5.77 12.96
CA ALA A 182 -36.67 -6.41 13.64
C ALA A 182 -36.19 -5.63 14.87
N LYS A 183 -35.40 -6.30 15.71
CA LYS A 183 -34.68 -5.65 16.83
C LYS A 183 -33.62 -4.66 16.30
N PRO A 184 -33.24 -3.61 17.06
CA PRO A 184 -32.29 -2.59 16.60
C PRO A 184 -30.96 -3.16 16.08
N ILE A 185 -30.42 -4.19 16.74
CA ILE A 185 -29.18 -4.85 16.33
C ILE A 185 -29.25 -5.49 14.94
N VAL A 186 -30.44 -5.91 14.50
CA VAL A 186 -30.64 -6.50 13.17
C VAL A 186 -30.79 -5.40 12.12
N LYS A 187 -31.49 -4.31 12.47
CA LYS A 187 -31.67 -3.14 11.60
C LYS A 187 -30.32 -2.52 11.19
N GLU A 188 -29.36 -2.47 12.11
CA GLU A 188 -28.00 -1.96 11.83
C GLU A 188 -27.21 -2.80 10.82
N LYS A 189 -27.63 -4.06 10.61
CA LYS A 189 -26.90 -5.06 9.81
C LYS A 189 -27.60 -5.41 8.49
N ALA A 190 -28.86 -5.03 8.33
CA ALA A 190 -29.64 -5.31 7.15
C ALA A 190 -29.46 -4.22 6.07
N ASP A 191 -29.59 -4.62 4.81
CA ASP A 191 -29.57 -3.71 3.67
C ASP A 191 -30.86 -2.89 3.57
N ALA A 192 -31.98 -3.47 4.01
CA ALA A 192 -33.29 -2.83 4.05
C ALA A 192 -34.03 -3.10 5.36
N ILE A 193 -34.85 -2.13 5.77
CA ILE A 193 -35.62 -2.19 7.02
C ILE A 193 -37.10 -1.99 6.70
N ILE A 194 -37.93 -2.90 7.17
CA ILE A 194 -39.39 -2.80 7.10
C ILE A 194 -39.93 -2.77 8.52
N GLU A 195 -40.52 -1.67 8.94
CA GLU A 195 -41.08 -1.55 10.30
C GLU A 195 -42.55 -1.96 10.39
N LYS A 196 -43.26 -1.91 9.26
CA LYS A 196 -44.66 -2.28 9.19
C LYS A 196 -44.77 -3.81 9.21
N LYS A 197 -45.58 -4.35 10.12
CA LYS A 197 -45.96 -5.78 10.19
C LYS A 197 -46.86 -6.18 9.01
N ASP A 198 -46.34 -6.08 7.79
CA ASP A 198 -47.00 -6.46 6.54
C ASP A 198 -45.94 -7.00 5.57
N LEU A 199 -45.92 -8.31 5.38
CA LEU A 199 -44.91 -8.98 4.55
C LEU A 199 -45.06 -8.64 3.06
N LYS A 200 -46.10 -7.91 2.64
CA LYS A 200 -46.18 -7.38 1.25
C LYS A 200 -45.10 -6.35 0.95
N GLU A 201 -44.60 -5.65 1.97
CA GLU A 201 -43.63 -4.58 1.82
C GLU A 201 -42.26 -5.07 1.31
N ILE A 202 -41.97 -6.38 1.34
CA ILE A 202 -40.73 -6.91 0.74
C ILE A 202 -40.78 -6.99 -0.79
N LEU A 203 -41.98 -7.04 -1.38
CA LEU A 203 -42.13 -7.27 -2.83
C LEU A 203 -41.51 -6.15 -3.67
N PRO A 204 -41.73 -4.85 -3.38
CA PRO A 204 -41.12 -3.76 -4.14
C PRO A 204 -39.58 -3.77 -4.06
N LEU A 205 -39.02 -4.13 -2.89
CA LEU A 205 -37.57 -4.20 -2.70
C LEU A 205 -36.95 -5.30 -3.56
N ILE A 206 -37.62 -6.44 -3.69
CA ILE A 206 -37.17 -7.54 -4.53
C ILE A 206 -37.35 -7.18 -6.02
N GLU A 207 -38.40 -6.45 -6.39
CA GLU A 207 -38.63 -5.97 -7.75
C GLU A 207 -37.59 -4.93 -8.20
N GLU A 208 -37.25 -3.97 -7.35
CA GLU A 208 -36.23 -2.95 -7.61
C GLU A 208 -34.85 -3.58 -7.89
N LEU A 209 -34.52 -4.69 -7.23
CA LEU A 209 -33.31 -5.46 -7.50
C LEU A 209 -33.29 -6.12 -8.89
N GLU A 210 -34.45 -6.39 -9.48
CA GLU A 210 -34.55 -6.94 -10.83
C GLU A 210 -34.46 -5.84 -11.89
N GLU A 211 -35.03 -4.65 -11.64
CA GLU A 211 -34.96 -3.50 -12.55
C GLU A 211 -33.58 -2.85 -12.58
N THR A 212 -32.92 -2.73 -11.43
CA THR A 212 -31.56 -2.16 -11.31
C THR A 212 -30.47 -3.04 -11.95
N ASP A 213 -30.70 -4.35 -12.09
CA ASP A 213 -29.78 -5.29 -12.73
C ASP A 213 -29.75 -5.14 -14.27
N GLU A 214 -30.78 -4.55 -14.92
CA GLU A 214 -30.77 -4.27 -16.39
C GLU A 214 -30.15 -2.91 -16.75
N VAL A 215 -29.99 -1.96 -15.80
CA VAL A 215 -29.51 -0.57 -16.07
C VAL A 215 -28.03 -0.33 -15.70
N ASN A 216 -27.35 -1.24 -14.99
CA ASN A 216 -26.02 -0.95 -14.41
C ASN A 216 -24.80 -1.27 -15.31
N LEU A 217 -24.98 -1.89 -16.49
CA LEU A 217 -23.82 -2.22 -17.35
C LEU A 217 -23.23 -0.96 -18.00
N GLU A 218 -24.09 -0.06 -18.48
CA GLU A 218 -23.69 1.14 -19.21
C GLU A 218 -22.99 2.15 -18.29
N GLU A 219 -23.52 2.36 -17.08
CA GLU A 219 -22.86 3.20 -16.07
C GLU A 219 -21.47 2.67 -15.65
N VAL A 220 -21.33 1.36 -15.44
CA VAL A 220 -20.05 0.77 -15.03
C VAL A 220 -19.04 0.82 -16.17
N LEU A 221 -19.49 0.71 -17.43
CA LEU A 221 -18.66 0.90 -18.61
C LEU A 221 -18.19 2.36 -18.75
N ASP A 222 -19.07 3.34 -18.51
CA ASP A 222 -18.73 4.76 -18.55
C ASP A 222 -17.75 5.15 -17.43
N LYS A 223 -18.01 4.71 -16.19
CA LYS A 223 -17.09 4.89 -15.05
C LYS A 223 -15.73 4.25 -15.33
N LYS A 224 -15.70 3.08 -15.96
CA LYS A 224 -14.45 2.43 -16.38
C LYS A 224 -13.70 3.28 -17.41
N LYS A 225 -14.38 3.77 -18.44
CA LYS A 225 -13.77 4.59 -19.50
C LYS A 225 -13.18 5.88 -18.92
N GLU A 226 -13.91 6.53 -18.01
CA GLU A 226 -13.42 7.71 -17.29
C GLU A 226 -12.15 7.41 -16.47
N TYR A 227 -12.09 6.25 -15.81
CA TYR A 227 -10.89 5.82 -15.08
C TYR A 227 -9.71 5.48 -16.01
N GLU A 228 -9.97 4.90 -17.18
CA GLU A 228 -8.94 4.61 -18.19
C GLU A 228 -8.36 5.90 -18.78
N ASP A 229 -9.19 6.89 -19.08
CA ASP A 229 -8.76 8.21 -19.55
C ASP A 229 -7.91 8.92 -18.50
N LYS A 230 -8.38 8.96 -17.25
CA LYS A 230 -7.60 9.50 -16.11
C LYS A 230 -6.27 8.78 -15.91
N LEU A 231 -6.25 7.46 -16.08
CA LEU A 231 -5.03 6.65 -15.98
C LEU A 231 -4.05 7.02 -17.08
N SER A 232 -4.52 7.19 -18.33
CA SER A 232 -3.67 7.53 -19.47
C SER A 232 -2.94 8.87 -19.26
N ILE A 233 -3.63 9.87 -18.72
CA ILE A 233 -3.07 11.19 -18.42
C ILE A 233 -1.99 11.07 -17.33
N ILE A 234 -2.30 10.37 -16.23
CA ILE A 234 -1.36 10.21 -15.11
C ILE A 234 -0.12 9.41 -15.52
N LEU A 235 -0.26 8.43 -16.42
CA LEU A 235 0.87 7.66 -16.94
C LEU A 235 1.79 8.53 -17.81
N LYS A 236 1.24 9.36 -18.70
CA LYS A 236 2.02 10.31 -19.51
C LYS A 236 2.82 11.27 -18.63
N GLU A 237 2.16 11.92 -17.66
CA GLU A 237 2.83 12.83 -16.72
C GLU A 237 3.90 12.12 -15.88
N ARG A 238 3.65 10.87 -15.45
CA ARG A 238 4.62 10.07 -14.70
C ARG A 238 5.86 9.78 -15.54
N ASP A 239 5.67 9.43 -16.81
CA ASP A 239 6.75 9.05 -17.70
C ASP A 239 7.60 10.26 -18.10
N GLU A 240 6.98 11.43 -18.29
CA GLU A 240 7.69 12.71 -18.44
C GLU A 240 8.55 13.03 -17.21
N LEU A 241 7.98 12.96 -16.00
CA LEU A 241 8.72 13.20 -14.76
C LEU A 241 9.86 12.21 -14.54
N ASN A 242 9.69 10.95 -14.95
CA ASN A 242 10.74 9.94 -14.88
C ASN A 242 11.85 10.21 -15.90
N LYS A 243 11.51 10.70 -17.09
CA LYS A 243 12.48 11.11 -18.11
C LYS A 243 13.33 12.27 -17.61
N GLU A 244 12.71 13.31 -17.08
CA GLU A 244 13.41 14.46 -16.48
C GLU A 244 14.29 14.02 -15.30
N ALA A 245 13.79 13.13 -14.44
CA ALA A 245 14.60 12.57 -13.36
C ALA A 245 15.82 11.81 -13.90
N LYS A 246 15.67 11.04 -14.99
CA LYS A 246 16.77 10.31 -15.60
C LYS A 246 17.84 11.27 -16.14
N GLU A 247 17.45 12.32 -16.85
CA GLU A 247 18.36 13.34 -17.37
C GLU A 247 19.15 14.02 -16.23
N LYS A 248 18.48 14.39 -15.13
CA LYS A 248 19.16 14.99 -13.96
C LYS A 248 20.09 14.01 -13.25
N LYS A 249 19.76 12.71 -13.23
CA LYS A 249 20.63 11.67 -12.69
C LYS A 249 21.89 11.50 -13.55
N GLU A 250 21.74 11.42 -14.86
CA GLU A 250 22.87 11.31 -15.79
C GLU A 250 23.79 12.52 -15.66
N LEU A 251 23.25 13.73 -15.63
CA LEU A 251 24.01 14.95 -15.39
C LEU A 251 24.78 14.91 -14.06
N ARG A 252 24.12 14.48 -12.97
CA ARG A 252 24.77 14.33 -11.65
C ARG A 252 25.92 13.32 -11.71
N ASP A 253 25.70 12.17 -12.36
CA ASP A 253 26.69 11.10 -12.42
C ASP A 253 27.92 11.51 -13.26
N GLU A 254 27.71 12.25 -14.35
CA GLU A 254 28.78 12.87 -15.13
C GLU A 254 29.57 13.92 -14.34
N LEU A 255 28.87 14.80 -13.61
CA LEU A 255 29.53 15.82 -12.78
C LEU A 255 30.33 15.18 -11.65
N ASN A 256 29.81 14.13 -11.00
CA ASN A 256 30.53 13.38 -9.98
C ASN A 256 31.76 12.67 -10.53
N LYS A 257 31.70 12.16 -11.76
CA LYS A 257 32.86 11.60 -12.44
C LYS A 257 33.94 12.65 -12.63
N LYS A 258 33.58 13.84 -13.13
CA LYS A 258 34.51 14.98 -13.27
C LYS A 258 35.09 15.46 -11.93
N VAL A 259 34.30 15.44 -10.86
CA VAL A 259 34.78 15.73 -9.50
C VAL A 259 35.87 14.74 -9.10
N LYS A 260 35.67 13.45 -9.36
CA LYS A 260 36.65 12.40 -9.03
C LYS A 260 37.95 12.58 -9.83
N GLU A 261 37.84 12.81 -11.14
CA GLU A 261 38.99 13.06 -12.02
C GLU A 261 39.81 14.29 -11.56
N ASN A 262 39.13 15.40 -11.22
CA ASN A 262 39.81 16.60 -10.74
C ASN A 262 40.47 16.40 -9.35
N LEU A 263 39.84 15.62 -8.47
CA LEU A 263 40.41 15.25 -7.17
C LEU A 263 41.66 14.39 -7.32
N GLU A 264 41.65 13.41 -8.23
CA GLU A 264 42.82 12.58 -8.53
C GLU A 264 43.98 13.45 -9.05
N LEU A 265 43.72 14.36 -9.99
CA LEU A 265 44.72 15.32 -10.46
C LEU A 265 45.24 16.23 -9.34
N ALA A 266 44.37 16.69 -8.44
CA ALA A 266 44.78 17.51 -7.30
C ALA A 266 45.67 16.74 -6.32
N ILE A 267 45.40 15.45 -6.11
CA ILE A 267 46.22 14.54 -5.30
C ILE A 267 47.60 14.35 -5.95
N GLU A 268 47.66 14.11 -7.26
CA GLU A 268 48.93 13.98 -7.98
C GLU A 268 49.80 15.25 -7.85
N PHE A 269 49.20 16.43 -8.01
CA PHE A 269 49.94 17.69 -7.83
C PHE A 269 50.41 17.88 -6.39
N ARG A 270 49.59 17.48 -5.40
CA ARG A 270 49.98 17.51 -3.99
C ARG A 270 51.17 16.59 -3.72
N ASP A 271 51.17 15.39 -4.29
CA ASP A 271 52.20 14.39 -4.05
C ASP A 271 53.52 14.79 -4.74
N LYS A 272 53.46 15.27 -5.99
CA LYS A 272 54.61 15.90 -6.69
C LYS A 272 55.20 17.08 -5.90
N ARG A 273 54.34 17.96 -5.37
CA ARG A 273 54.77 19.07 -4.50
C ARG A 273 55.46 18.55 -3.24
N ASN A 274 54.94 17.49 -2.62
CA ASN A 274 55.53 16.93 -1.41
C ASN A 274 56.91 16.30 -1.67
N GLU A 275 57.08 15.61 -2.81
CA GLU A 275 58.39 15.10 -3.25
C GLU A 275 59.40 16.24 -3.45
N ILE A 276 59.01 17.30 -4.16
CA ILE A 276 59.87 18.47 -4.37
C ILE A 276 60.22 19.12 -3.03
N ASN A 277 59.25 19.27 -2.12
CA ASN A 277 59.50 19.83 -0.79
C ASN A 277 60.49 19.00 0.02
N LYS A 278 60.46 17.67 -0.10
CA LYS A 278 61.43 16.78 0.54
C LYS A 278 62.84 17.03 0.01
N ILE A 279 62.99 17.17 -1.30
CA ILE A 279 64.27 17.49 -1.96
C ILE A 279 64.74 18.90 -1.56
N VAL A 280 63.83 19.88 -1.47
CA VAL A 280 64.13 21.24 -0.98
C VAL A 280 64.65 21.19 0.45
N GLU A 281 64.04 20.38 1.32
CA GLU A 281 64.45 20.24 2.71
C GLU A 281 65.83 19.60 2.83
N GLU A 282 66.12 18.56 2.05
CA GLU A 282 67.46 17.96 1.96
C GLU A 282 68.51 18.97 1.48
N ASN A 283 68.22 19.74 0.42
CA ASN A 283 69.13 20.78 -0.06
C ASN A 283 69.31 21.90 0.97
N LYS A 284 68.26 22.27 1.73
CA LYS A 284 68.38 23.23 2.86
C LYS A 284 69.30 22.68 3.94
N ARG A 285 69.15 21.40 4.34
CA ARG A 285 70.04 20.74 5.32
C ARG A 285 71.49 20.74 4.85
N LEU A 286 71.75 20.32 3.61
CA LEU A 286 73.09 20.30 3.02
C LEU A 286 73.71 21.70 2.92
N ARG A 287 72.90 22.70 2.53
CA ARG A 287 73.30 24.11 2.51
C ARG A 287 73.63 24.61 3.91
N ASP A 288 72.81 24.30 4.90
CA ASP A 288 72.98 24.75 6.27
C ASP A 288 74.18 24.08 6.95
N GLU A 289 74.45 22.80 6.66
CA GLU A 289 75.69 22.11 7.05
C GLU A 289 76.93 22.73 6.39
N THR A 290 76.85 23.03 5.09
CA THR A 290 77.92 23.70 4.35
C THR A 290 78.16 25.09 4.93
N ASN A 291 77.10 25.84 5.25
CA ASN A 291 77.18 27.15 5.91
C ASN A 291 77.72 27.04 7.34
N LYS A 292 77.38 25.99 8.10
CA LYS A 292 77.98 25.70 9.41
C LYS A 292 79.49 25.43 9.27
N LYS A 293 79.91 24.67 8.25
CA LYS A 293 81.34 24.43 7.95
C LYS A 293 82.05 25.73 7.54
N ILE A 294 81.43 26.56 6.71
CA ILE A 294 81.93 27.91 6.35
C ILE A 294 82.06 28.79 7.59
N ARG A 295 81.05 28.80 8.47
CA ARG A 295 81.08 29.56 9.74
C ARG A 295 82.21 29.07 10.64
N LYS A 296 82.38 27.75 10.82
CA LYS A 296 83.49 27.18 11.62
C LYS A 296 84.87 27.56 11.06
N LEU A 297 85.05 27.54 9.74
CA LEU A 297 86.29 28.00 9.07
C LEU A 297 86.53 29.49 9.30
N LYS A 298 85.49 30.33 9.20
CA LYS A 298 85.55 31.77 9.51
C LYS A 298 85.77 32.06 11.00
N TRP A 299 85.41 31.13 11.90
CA TRP A 299 85.50 31.29 13.36
C TRP A 299 86.80 30.73 13.97
N SER A 300 87.75 30.29 13.13
CA SER A 300 89.13 29.99 13.54
C SER A 300 89.79 31.21 14.20
N SER A 301 90.80 31.00 15.05
CA SER A 301 91.49 32.05 15.85
C SER A 301 91.90 33.27 15.01
N THR A 302 92.35 33.01 13.78
CA THR A 302 92.70 34.00 12.76
C THR A 302 91.48 34.72 12.18
N GLY A 303 90.39 34.00 11.91
CA GLY A 303 89.15 34.54 11.36
C GLY A 303 88.31 35.38 12.34
N ARG A 304 88.33 35.10 13.66
CA ARG A 304 87.69 35.95 14.69
C ARG A 304 88.34 37.33 14.80
N LYS A 305 89.68 37.39 14.75
CA LYS A 305 90.44 38.65 14.78
C LYS A 305 90.15 39.47 13.52
N ARG A 306 90.13 38.81 12.36
CA ARG A 306 89.75 39.41 11.08
C ARG A 306 88.32 39.95 11.05
N LEU A 307 87.32 39.18 11.52
CA LEU A 307 85.92 39.61 11.52
C LEU A 307 85.67 40.82 12.45
N LYS A 308 86.36 40.89 13.60
CA LYS A 308 86.31 42.06 14.49
C LYS A 308 86.93 43.30 13.84
N LEU A 309 88.01 43.13 13.08
CA LEU A 309 88.64 44.22 12.32
C LEU A 309 87.76 44.67 11.15
N GLU A 310 87.19 43.73 10.36
CA GLU A 310 86.30 44.03 9.23
C GLU A 310 85.01 44.75 9.67
N ASN A 311 84.39 44.33 10.79
CA ASN A 311 83.21 45.02 11.31
C ASN A 311 83.53 46.43 11.82
N LYS A 312 84.68 46.62 12.49
CA LYS A 312 85.15 47.95 12.92
C LYS A 312 85.46 48.86 11.74
N ILE A 313 86.08 48.33 10.68
CA ILE A 313 86.31 49.07 9.43
C ILE A 313 84.98 49.49 8.81
N LYS A 314 84.00 48.59 8.69
CA LYS A 314 82.67 48.92 8.15
C LYS A 314 81.90 49.94 8.98
N GLU A 315 82.00 49.87 10.31
CA GLU A 315 81.39 50.87 11.19
C GLU A 315 82.03 52.24 10.99
N ILE A 316 83.36 52.32 10.90
CA ILE A 316 84.06 53.58 10.68
C ILE A 316 83.82 54.11 9.26
N ASP A 317 83.89 53.28 8.22
CA ASP A 317 83.58 53.65 6.83
C ASP A 317 82.15 54.19 6.72
N LYS A 318 81.17 53.57 7.39
CA LYS A 318 79.79 54.06 7.43
C LYS A 318 79.65 55.40 8.15
N ILE A 319 80.43 55.63 9.21
CA ILE A 319 80.48 56.92 9.92
C ILE A 319 81.05 58.02 9.01
N ILE A 320 82.12 57.72 8.26
CA ILE A 320 82.71 58.64 7.29
C ILE A 320 81.73 58.96 6.15
N GLU A 321 81.03 57.96 5.62
CA GLU A 321 80.06 58.13 4.51
C GLU A 321 78.79 58.89 4.91
N THR A 322 78.38 58.85 6.18
CA THR A 322 77.06 59.37 6.61
C THR A 322 77.13 60.64 7.45
N GLN A 323 78.31 61.05 7.94
CA GLN A 323 78.45 62.23 8.81
C GLN A 323 79.39 63.28 8.20
N VAL A 324 79.01 64.56 8.28
CA VAL A 324 79.86 65.68 7.86
C VAL A 324 80.85 65.98 9.00
N LEU A 325 82.14 65.69 8.76
CA LEU A 325 83.20 65.75 9.77
C LEU A 325 84.19 66.89 9.49
N ASP A 326 84.89 67.35 10.53
CA ASP A 326 85.98 68.31 10.40
C ASP A 326 87.22 67.63 9.80
N MET A 327 87.97 68.32 8.94
CA MET A 327 89.04 67.77 8.09
C MET A 327 90.14 67.05 8.90
N LYS A 328 90.37 67.46 10.15
CA LYS A 328 91.29 66.76 11.07
C LYS A 328 90.73 65.42 11.58
N LYS A 329 89.44 65.38 11.95
CA LYS A 329 88.78 64.17 12.46
C LYS A 329 88.53 63.14 11.36
N GLU A 330 88.22 63.61 10.16
CA GLU A 330 88.09 62.75 8.98
C GLU A 330 89.44 62.10 8.63
N ASN A 331 90.53 62.88 8.58
CA ASN A 331 91.87 62.34 8.35
C ASN A 331 92.32 61.36 9.44
N GLU A 332 91.97 61.59 10.71
CA GLU A 332 92.24 60.63 11.79
C GLU A 332 91.47 59.31 11.63
N LEU A 333 90.19 59.37 11.26
CA LEU A 333 89.38 58.18 10.99
C LEU A 333 89.88 57.42 9.76
N VAL A 334 90.27 58.13 8.70
CA VAL A 334 90.87 57.54 7.49
C VAL A 334 92.22 56.89 7.80
N ASN A 335 93.08 57.54 8.59
CA ASN A 335 94.35 56.95 9.05
C ASN A 335 94.11 55.70 9.91
N ARG A 336 93.11 55.74 10.79
CA ARG A 336 92.72 54.60 11.62
C ARG A 336 92.14 53.45 10.80
N VAL A 337 91.36 53.73 9.76
CA VAL A 337 90.92 52.74 8.77
C VAL A 337 92.12 52.17 8.00
N ASN A 338 93.08 53.00 7.59
CA ASN A 338 94.28 52.54 6.89
C ASN A 338 95.18 51.66 7.77
N ASP A 339 95.33 51.98 9.05
CA ASP A 339 96.08 51.16 10.01
C ASP A 339 95.34 49.84 10.30
N LEU A 340 94.02 49.88 10.47
CA LEU A 340 93.20 48.67 10.59
C LEU A 340 93.25 47.81 9.31
N ARG A 341 93.32 48.42 8.13
CA ARG A 341 93.51 47.73 6.84
C ARG A 341 94.92 47.13 6.73
N ARG A 342 95.96 47.79 7.25
CA ARG A 342 97.33 47.24 7.36
C ARG A 342 97.41 46.07 8.33
N GLU A 343 96.73 46.14 9.48
CA GLU A 343 96.61 45.02 10.41
C GLU A 343 95.84 43.85 9.81
N LEU A 344 94.79 44.13 9.03
CA LEU A 344 94.06 43.12 8.27
C LEU A 344 94.96 42.43 7.22
N ALA A 345 95.80 43.19 6.53
CA ALA A 345 96.70 42.67 5.50
C ALA A 345 97.86 41.83 6.04
N LYS A 346 98.31 42.08 7.29
CA LYS A 346 99.32 41.25 7.98
C LYS A 346 98.78 39.86 8.36
N ILE A 347 97.46 39.68 8.40
CA ILE A 347 96.83 38.38 8.61
C ILE A 347 96.83 37.63 7.27
N GLN A 348 97.93 36.96 6.94
CA GLN A 348 97.96 36.06 5.77
C GLN A 348 97.07 34.84 6.04
N GLU A 349 96.14 34.57 5.13
CA GLU A 349 95.47 33.28 5.08
C GLU A 349 96.42 32.23 4.53
N ASP A 350 96.42 31.02 5.10
CA ASP A 350 96.87 29.84 4.37
C ASP A 350 96.06 29.76 3.06
N GLU A 351 96.71 29.81 1.89
CA GLU A 351 96.06 29.66 0.58
C GLU A 351 95.11 28.44 0.54
N LYS A 352 95.45 27.39 1.29
CA LYS A 352 94.64 26.17 1.43
C LYS A 352 93.28 26.44 2.06
N THR A 353 93.20 27.32 3.06
CA THR A 353 91.96 27.66 3.77
C THR A 353 91.07 28.55 2.90
N GLN A 354 91.67 29.46 2.14
CA GLN A 354 90.99 30.33 1.19
C GLN A 354 90.41 29.51 0.01
N LYS A 355 91.21 28.62 -0.59
CA LYS A 355 90.75 27.69 -1.64
C LYS A 355 89.63 26.75 -1.15
N LYS A 356 89.70 26.27 0.11
CA LYS A 356 88.62 25.46 0.73
C LYS A 356 87.34 26.27 0.98
N ALA A 357 87.46 27.52 1.45
CA ALA A 357 86.32 28.41 1.68
C ALA A 357 85.61 28.78 0.37
N ILE A 358 86.35 29.07 -0.70
CA ILE A 358 85.80 29.34 -2.04
C ILE A 358 85.06 28.11 -2.58
N LYS A 359 85.62 26.90 -2.43
CA LYS A 359 84.96 25.65 -2.84
C LYS A 359 83.65 25.41 -2.07
N LEU A 360 83.65 25.60 -0.76
CA LEU A 360 82.44 25.47 0.07
C LEU A 360 81.41 26.55 -0.24
N LYS A 361 81.83 27.77 -0.57
CA LYS A 361 80.93 28.87 -0.96
C LYS A 361 80.24 28.57 -2.29
N LYS A 362 80.97 28.11 -3.31
CA LYS A 362 80.39 27.64 -4.59
C LYS A 362 79.42 26.48 -4.38
N LEU A 363 79.75 25.54 -3.49
CA LEU A 363 78.86 24.42 -3.16
C LEU A 363 77.57 24.90 -2.46
N SER A 364 77.67 25.86 -1.54
CA SER A 364 76.53 26.47 -0.86
C SER A 364 75.65 27.29 -1.81
N GLU A 365 76.25 28.06 -2.72
CA GLU A 365 75.54 28.78 -3.79
C GLU A 365 74.78 27.83 -4.71
N LYS A 366 75.37 26.70 -5.09
CA LYS A 366 74.69 25.64 -5.87
C LYS A 366 73.48 25.06 -5.14
N TYR A 367 73.61 24.74 -3.85
CA TYR A 367 72.46 24.28 -3.05
C TYR A 367 71.40 25.37 -2.89
N HIS A 368 71.80 26.64 -2.75
CA HIS A 368 70.87 27.75 -2.67
C HIS A 368 70.10 27.94 -3.98
N GLU A 369 70.77 27.89 -5.13
CA GLU A 369 70.14 27.98 -6.45
C GLU A 369 69.14 26.83 -6.67
N ASN A 370 69.51 25.61 -6.30
CA ASN A 370 68.61 24.45 -6.33
C ASN A 370 67.38 24.65 -5.45
N VAL A 371 67.55 25.17 -4.22
CA VAL A 371 66.41 25.49 -3.33
C VAL A 371 65.48 26.51 -3.95
N VAL A 372 66.01 27.55 -4.61
CA VAL A 372 65.18 28.59 -5.25
C VAL A 372 64.40 28.02 -6.43
N LYS A 373 65.05 27.21 -7.30
CA LYS A 373 64.39 26.57 -8.46
C LYS A 373 63.28 25.61 -8.01
N LEU A 374 63.60 24.66 -7.14
CA LEU A 374 62.65 23.68 -6.62
C LEU A 374 61.52 24.33 -5.80
N SER A 375 61.80 25.42 -5.08
CA SER A 375 60.75 26.16 -4.37
C SER A 375 59.77 26.86 -5.32
N LYS A 376 60.22 27.33 -6.49
CA LYS A 376 59.33 27.87 -7.52
C LYS A 376 58.47 26.76 -8.14
N GLU A 377 59.08 25.62 -8.47
CA GLU A 377 58.34 24.46 -8.99
C GLU A 377 57.29 23.95 -7.98
N ALA A 378 57.62 23.87 -6.69
CA ALA A 378 56.66 23.51 -5.65
C ALA A 378 55.51 24.51 -5.55
N GLN A 379 55.78 25.81 -5.71
CA GLN A 379 54.75 26.86 -5.73
C GLN A 379 53.81 26.69 -6.92
N GLU A 380 54.33 26.41 -8.12
CA GLU A 380 53.52 26.16 -9.31
C GLU A 380 52.60 24.94 -9.15
N TYR A 381 53.10 23.83 -8.60
CA TYR A 381 52.26 22.67 -8.30
C TYR A 381 51.20 22.96 -7.23
N HIS A 382 51.52 23.83 -6.27
CA HIS A 382 50.55 24.26 -5.27
C HIS A 382 49.42 25.10 -5.90
N GLU A 383 49.74 26.05 -6.77
CA GLU A 383 48.75 26.86 -7.49
C GLU A 383 47.87 26.00 -8.40
N LYS A 384 48.47 25.10 -9.18
CA LYS A 384 47.74 24.13 -10.02
C LYS A 384 46.79 23.27 -9.19
N MET A 385 47.22 22.82 -8.02
CA MET A 385 46.38 22.06 -7.08
C MET A 385 45.19 22.90 -6.57
N LEU A 386 45.42 24.16 -6.18
CA LEU A 386 44.35 25.05 -5.72
C LEU A 386 43.31 25.33 -6.82
N GLU A 387 43.73 25.52 -8.07
CA GLU A 387 42.80 25.65 -9.19
C GLU A 387 41.91 24.42 -9.36
N GLN A 388 42.48 23.21 -9.21
CA GLN A 388 41.69 21.98 -9.32
C GLN A 388 40.69 21.84 -8.17
N PHE A 389 41.05 22.22 -6.95
CA PHE A 389 40.10 22.26 -5.83
C PHE A 389 38.95 23.24 -6.07
N GLN A 390 39.25 24.47 -6.51
CA GLN A 390 38.20 25.45 -6.84
C GLN A 390 37.27 24.97 -7.96
N LYS A 391 37.82 24.32 -9.01
CA LYS A 391 37.03 23.70 -10.08
C LYS A 391 36.15 22.58 -9.52
N THR A 392 36.69 21.75 -8.64
CA THR A 392 35.98 20.65 -7.99
C THR A 392 34.81 21.16 -7.16
N ASP A 393 35.00 22.20 -6.34
CA ASP A 393 33.93 22.76 -5.51
C ASP A 393 32.78 23.32 -6.35
N LYS A 394 33.09 24.01 -7.46
CA LYS A 394 32.07 24.51 -8.40
C LYS A 394 31.28 23.38 -9.06
N ILE A 395 31.94 22.29 -9.46
CA ILE A 395 31.28 21.13 -10.08
C ILE A 395 30.45 20.39 -9.04
N ARG A 396 30.94 20.27 -7.80
CA ARG A 396 30.24 19.65 -6.69
C ARG A 396 28.94 20.39 -6.36
N ALA A 397 28.97 21.72 -6.29
CA ALA A 397 27.76 22.52 -6.09
C ALA A 397 26.71 22.26 -7.19
N LYS A 398 27.13 22.19 -8.46
CA LYS A 398 26.24 21.86 -9.59
C LYS A 398 25.70 20.42 -9.50
N ALA A 399 26.52 19.47 -9.05
CA ALA A 399 26.10 18.09 -8.84
C ALA A 399 25.05 17.97 -7.72
N ASP A 400 25.22 18.73 -6.63
CA ASP A 400 24.27 18.79 -5.53
C ASP A 400 22.94 19.41 -5.95
N GLU A 401 22.96 20.46 -6.79
CA GLU A 401 21.76 21.05 -7.39
C GLU A 401 21.02 20.04 -8.29
N ALA A 402 21.75 19.39 -9.20
CA ALA A 402 21.18 18.34 -10.05
C ALA A 402 20.59 17.19 -9.22
N HIS A 403 21.23 16.84 -8.09
CA HIS A 403 20.70 15.83 -7.18
C HIS A 403 19.42 16.28 -6.47
N LYS A 404 19.33 17.55 -6.03
CA LYS A 404 18.11 18.11 -5.44
C LYS A 404 16.95 18.07 -6.45
N GLU A 405 17.20 18.43 -7.70
CA GLU A 405 16.19 18.38 -8.76
C GLU A 405 15.75 16.95 -9.06
N PHE A 406 16.69 16.01 -9.18
CA PHE A 406 16.40 14.58 -9.30
C PHE A 406 15.47 14.08 -8.18
N MET A 407 15.77 14.45 -6.93
CA MET A 407 14.94 14.04 -5.79
C MET A 407 13.53 14.64 -5.85
N LYS A 408 13.39 15.90 -6.32
CA LYS A 408 12.08 16.53 -6.55
C LYS A 408 11.28 15.77 -7.60
N PHE A 409 11.84 15.54 -8.78
CA PHE A 409 11.16 14.81 -9.87
C PHE A 409 10.80 13.38 -9.47
N ARG A 410 11.72 12.66 -8.81
CA ARG A 410 11.47 11.30 -8.32
C ARG A 410 10.35 11.24 -7.27
N LYS A 411 10.24 12.25 -6.40
CA LYS A 411 9.16 12.34 -5.41
C LYS A 411 7.81 12.61 -6.10
N LEU A 412 7.78 13.49 -7.10
CA LEU A 412 6.57 13.77 -7.88
C LEU A 412 6.13 12.55 -8.70
N ALA A 413 7.07 11.87 -9.37
CA ALA A 413 6.81 10.63 -10.10
C ALA A 413 6.27 9.53 -9.19
N SER A 414 6.84 9.36 -7.99
CA SER A 414 6.33 8.41 -6.98
C SER A 414 4.89 8.71 -6.57
N LYS A 415 4.54 9.99 -6.34
CA LYS A 415 3.16 10.40 -6.01
C LYS A 415 2.19 10.08 -7.15
N LYS A 416 2.57 10.35 -8.40
CA LYS A 416 1.75 10.01 -9.58
C LYS A 416 1.62 8.50 -9.75
N HIS A 417 2.68 7.74 -9.49
CA HIS A 417 2.65 6.28 -9.49
C HIS A 417 1.68 5.71 -8.44
N GLU A 418 1.67 6.25 -7.22
CA GLU A 418 0.70 5.85 -6.20
C GLU A 418 -0.75 6.15 -6.60
N LYS A 419 -1.01 7.33 -7.20
CA LYS A 419 -2.32 7.68 -7.76
C LYS A 419 -2.73 6.72 -8.88
N SER A 420 -1.81 6.37 -9.78
CA SER A 420 -2.06 5.41 -10.87
C SER A 420 -2.44 4.03 -10.32
N LYS A 421 -1.78 3.56 -9.25
CA LYS A 421 -2.11 2.29 -8.58
C LYS A 421 -3.52 2.29 -7.99
N LYS A 422 -3.96 3.40 -7.40
CA LYS A 422 -5.33 3.54 -6.85
C LYS A 422 -6.38 3.46 -7.97
N ILE A 423 -6.14 4.12 -9.09
CA ILE A 423 -7.04 4.07 -10.25
C ILE A 423 -7.05 2.67 -10.88
N LEU A 424 -5.89 2.02 -11.00
CA LEU A 424 -5.79 0.67 -11.55
C LEU A 424 -6.55 -0.37 -10.72
N LYS A 425 -6.57 -0.21 -9.39
CA LYS A 425 -7.42 -1.01 -8.50
C LYS A 425 -8.91 -0.80 -8.78
N ARG A 426 -9.35 0.45 -8.99
CA ARG A 426 -10.74 0.77 -9.33
C ARG A 426 -11.15 0.19 -10.69
N ILE A 427 -10.28 0.29 -11.71
CA ILE A 427 -10.50 -0.34 -13.02
C ILE A 427 -10.61 -1.86 -12.88
N LYS A 428 -9.79 -2.49 -12.03
CA LYS A 428 -9.88 -3.94 -11.77
C LYS A 428 -11.21 -4.31 -11.12
N GLN A 429 -11.69 -3.53 -10.14
CA GLN A 429 -13.00 -3.72 -9.52
C GLN A 429 -14.12 -3.59 -10.55
N ALA A 430 -14.13 -2.52 -11.35
CA ALA A 430 -15.10 -2.32 -12.41
C ALA A 430 -15.08 -3.45 -13.45
N ASN A 431 -13.91 -3.99 -13.81
CA ASN A 431 -13.82 -5.14 -14.73
C ASN A 431 -14.39 -6.43 -14.14
N ILE A 432 -14.21 -6.66 -12.83
CA ILE A 432 -14.81 -7.81 -12.13
C ILE A 432 -16.32 -7.66 -12.13
N GLU A 433 -16.81 -6.45 -11.85
CA GLU A 433 -18.24 -6.11 -11.86
C GLU A 433 -18.85 -6.27 -13.25
N ILE A 434 -18.22 -5.75 -14.30
CA ILE A 434 -18.63 -5.94 -15.70
C ILE A 434 -18.68 -7.43 -16.06
N LYS A 435 -17.67 -8.22 -15.67
CA LYS A 435 -17.64 -9.66 -15.96
C LYS A 435 -18.78 -10.38 -15.25
N ARG A 436 -19.08 -10.01 -14.00
CA ARG A 436 -20.22 -10.54 -13.23
C ARG A 436 -21.53 -10.19 -13.92
N ILE A 437 -21.74 -8.92 -14.27
CA ILE A 437 -22.96 -8.45 -14.96
C ILE A 437 -23.14 -9.17 -16.31
N LYS A 438 -22.09 -9.28 -17.14
CA LYS A 438 -22.15 -9.98 -18.43
C LYS A 438 -22.48 -11.47 -18.27
N SER A 439 -21.83 -12.16 -17.34
CA SER A 439 -22.13 -13.59 -17.09
C SER A 439 -23.58 -13.80 -16.63
N ARG A 440 -24.13 -12.85 -15.86
CA ARG A 440 -25.53 -12.86 -15.44
C ARG A 440 -26.47 -12.59 -16.62
N MET A 441 -26.19 -11.61 -17.47
CA MET A 441 -26.95 -11.36 -18.71
C MET A 441 -26.98 -12.58 -19.64
N ASP A 442 -25.85 -13.24 -19.85
CA ASP A 442 -25.78 -14.44 -20.71
C ASP A 442 -26.62 -15.58 -20.14
N SER A 443 -26.62 -15.76 -18.81
CA SER A 443 -27.45 -16.77 -18.15
C SER A 443 -28.95 -16.48 -18.26
N VAL A 444 -29.35 -15.21 -18.14
CA VAL A 444 -30.74 -14.75 -18.29
C VAL A 444 -31.20 -14.92 -19.74
N ASN A 445 -30.37 -14.58 -20.71
CA ASN A 445 -30.66 -14.77 -22.13
C ASN A 445 -30.79 -16.25 -22.49
N ALA A 446 -29.92 -17.12 -21.93
CA ALA A 446 -30.04 -18.56 -22.08
C ALA A 446 -31.33 -19.11 -21.46
N ALA A 447 -31.74 -18.61 -20.28
CA ALA A 447 -32.98 -18.99 -19.63
C ALA A 447 -34.23 -18.51 -20.38
N LYS A 448 -34.25 -17.26 -20.87
CA LYS A 448 -35.32 -16.71 -21.74
C LYS A 448 -35.45 -17.54 -23.03
N SER A 449 -34.32 -17.89 -23.67
CA SER A 449 -34.30 -18.77 -24.85
C SER A 449 -34.84 -20.17 -24.55
N ARG A 450 -34.47 -20.76 -23.40
CA ARG A 450 -34.95 -22.08 -22.97
C ARG A 450 -36.45 -22.07 -22.64
N LYS A 451 -36.96 -21.04 -21.96
CA LYS A 451 -38.41 -20.83 -21.73
C LYS A 451 -39.16 -20.67 -23.05
N ARG A 452 -38.68 -19.83 -23.98
CA ARG A 452 -39.27 -19.69 -25.33
C ARG A 452 -39.35 -21.03 -26.06
N ARG A 453 -38.27 -21.82 -26.05
CA ARG A 453 -38.25 -23.16 -26.66
C ARG A 453 -39.26 -24.13 -26.02
N ILE A 454 -39.45 -24.07 -24.70
CA ILE A 454 -40.43 -24.92 -24.00
C ILE A 454 -41.87 -24.51 -24.36
N VAL A 455 -42.16 -23.20 -24.41
CA VAL A 455 -43.48 -22.68 -24.79
C VAL A 455 -43.78 -22.99 -26.26
N GLU A 456 -42.82 -22.76 -27.15
CA GLU A 456 -42.96 -23.11 -28.57
C GLU A 456 -43.16 -24.61 -28.77
N LYS A 457 -42.46 -25.46 -28.00
CA LYS A 457 -42.63 -26.92 -28.06
C LYS A 457 -44.03 -27.35 -27.57
N LYS A 458 -44.52 -26.80 -26.46
CA LYS A 458 -45.89 -27.08 -25.98
C LYS A 458 -46.95 -26.64 -26.98
N ARG A 459 -46.78 -25.47 -27.58
CA ARG A 459 -47.66 -24.96 -28.64
C ARG A 459 -47.64 -25.87 -29.87
N ALA A 460 -46.47 -26.38 -30.25
CA ALA A 460 -46.34 -27.35 -31.34
C ALA A 460 -47.01 -28.70 -30.99
N GLU A 461 -46.94 -29.17 -29.75
CA GLU A 461 -47.64 -30.39 -29.29
C GLU A 461 -49.18 -30.21 -29.28
N GLU A 462 -49.69 -29.03 -28.91
CA GLU A 462 -51.13 -28.70 -28.98
C GLU A 462 -51.63 -28.62 -30.42
N ILE A 463 -50.85 -27.98 -31.30
CA ILE A 463 -51.13 -27.92 -32.75
C ILE A 463 -51.16 -29.33 -33.35
N TYR A 464 -50.24 -30.22 -32.94
CA TYR A 464 -50.24 -31.62 -33.36
C TYR A 464 -51.49 -32.39 -32.89
N LYS A 465 -51.97 -32.14 -31.67
CA LYS A 465 -53.24 -32.71 -31.18
C LYS A 465 -54.43 -32.23 -32.02
N LEU A 466 -54.51 -30.93 -32.29
CA LEU A 466 -55.57 -30.34 -33.12
C LEU A 466 -55.54 -30.87 -34.57
N PHE A 467 -54.35 -31.16 -35.10
CA PHE A 467 -54.19 -31.83 -36.39
C PHE A 467 -54.67 -33.28 -36.36
N LYS A 468 -54.37 -34.02 -35.29
CA LYS A 468 -54.85 -35.40 -35.08
C LYS A 468 -56.38 -35.47 -34.96
N ASP A 469 -57.00 -34.40 -34.46
CA ASP A 469 -58.46 -34.22 -34.38
C ASP A 469 -59.09 -33.69 -35.70
N GLY A 470 -58.30 -33.57 -36.78
CA GLY A 470 -58.82 -33.34 -38.14
C GLY A 470 -58.86 -31.88 -38.62
N LYS A 471 -58.24 -30.92 -37.91
CA LYS A 471 -58.13 -29.53 -38.39
C LYS A 471 -56.98 -29.34 -39.40
N LYS A 472 -57.20 -28.49 -40.41
CA LYS A 472 -56.16 -28.14 -41.42
C LYS A 472 -55.09 -27.23 -40.81
N LEU A 473 -53.82 -27.58 -41.01
CA LEU A 473 -52.66 -26.80 -40.57
C LEU A 473 -52.30 -25.69 -41.58
N THR A 474 -51.82 -24.56 -41.07
CA THR A 474 -51.20 -23.50 -41.87
C THR A 474 -49.69 -23.76 -42.10
N LYS A 475 -49.10 -23.08 -43.09
CA LYS A 475 -47.68 -23.25 -43.48
C LYS A 475 -46.71 -22.99 -42.32
N ASP A 476 -47.00 -22.00 -41.48
CA ASP A 476 -46.15 -21.62 -40.34
C ASP A 476 -46.23 -22.63 -39.19
N GLU A 477 -47.41 -23.24 -38.98
CA GLU A 477 -47.61 -24.29 -37.98
C GLU A 477 -46.87 -25.59 -38.38
N LEU A 478 -46.81 -25.89 -39.67
CA LEU A 478 -46.10 -27.05 -40.21
C LEU A 478 -44.57 -26.90 -40.08
N LEU A 479 -44.04 -25.69 -40.31
CA LEU A 479 -42.64 -25.34 -40.06
C LEU A 479 -42.26 -25.42 -38.57
N LEU A 480 -43.17 -25.05 -37.67
CA LEU A 480 -42.96 -25.15 -36.23
C LEU A 480 -42.85 -26.63 -35.78
N LEU A 481 -43.70 -27.51 -36.32
CA LEU A 481 -43.69 -28.95 -36.03
C LEU A 481 -42.39 -29.62 -36.51
N GLN A 482 -41.89 -29.26 -37.70
CA GLN A 482 -40.60 -29.75 -38.22
C GLN A 482 -39.41 -29.26 -37.38
N ARG A 483 -39.43 -28.00 -36.95
CA ARG A 483 -38.35 -27.40 -36.14
C ARG A 483 -38.15 -28.15 -34.81
N TYR A 484 -39.21 -28.70 -34.24
CA TYR A 484 -39.16 -29.46 -32.99
C TYR A 484 -39.22 -30.99 -33.19
N ARG A 485 -39.15 -31.49 -34.44
CA ARG A 485 -39.20 -32.93 -34.81
C ARG A 485 -40.42 -33.66 -34.25
N ILE A 486 -41.58 -33.02 -34.25
CA ILE A 486 -42.84 -33.64 -33.81
C ILE A 486 -43.51 -34.40 -34.97
N ILE A 487 -43.21 -34.01 -36.21
CA ILE A 487 -43.58 -34.70 -37.47
C ILE A 487 -42.31 -34.88 -38.32
#